data_AF-A0A2V9XHR7-F1
#
_entry.id   AF-A0A2V9XHR7-F1
#
_cell.length_a   1.000
_cell.length_b   1.000
_cell.length_c   1.000
_cell.angle_alpha   90.00
_cell.angle_beta   90.00
_cell.angle_gamma   90.00
#
_symmetry.space_group_name_H-M   'P 1'
#
loop_
_entity.id
_entity.type
_entity.pdbx_description
1 polymer ?
#
loop_
_entity_poly.entity_id
_entity_poly.type
_entity_poly.pdbx_seq_one_letter_code
_entity_poly.pdbx_strand_id
1 'polypeptide(L)'
;MWKPTNQPQTPGRPAEPERPTTSTPSAPAMSPSEPPSAPRPVTTTTADQATIGKSLVIKGEVTGSESLYIDGRVEGSINLSGNRVTVGRN
;
A
#
# COMPACT_ATOMS: atom_id res chain seq x y z
N MET A 1 0.36 -42.20 -6.39
CA MET A 1 1.49 -42.45 -5.49
C MET A 1 2.70 -41.71 -6.03
N TRP A 2 3.01 -40.51 -5.52
CA TRP A 2 4.14 -39.69 -5.95
C TRP A 2 5.07 -39.45 -4.76
N LYS A 3 6.38 -39.64 -4.96
CA LYS A 3 7.43 -39.23 -4.03
C LYS A 3 8.65 -38.72 -4.81
N PRO A 4 8.86 -37.40 -4.91
CA PRO A 4 10.16 -36.83 -5.25
C PRO A 4 11.02 -36.85 -3.97
N THR A 5 11.74 -37.96 -3.75
CA THR A 5 12.84 -37.96 -2.79
C THR A 5 14.08 -37.40 -3.49
N ASN A 6 14.45 -36.14 -3.24
CA ASN A 6 15.82 -35.70 -3.50
C ASN A 6 16.25 -34.49 -2.64
N GLN A 7 17.12 -34.77 -1.67
CA GLN A 7 17.92 -33.85 -0.85
C GLN A 7 19.14 -34.66 -0.35
N PRO A 8 20.28 -34.07 0.06
CA PRO A 8 20.76 -32.69 -0.17
C PRO A 8 22.31 -32.57 -0.47
N GLN A 9 22.78 -31.34 -0.74
CA GLN A 9 24.21 -30.87 -0.73
C GLN A 9 25.16 -31.44 -1.82
N THR A 10 26.30 -30.88 -2.25
CA THR A 10 27.18 -29.70 -1.91
C THR A 10 28.02 -29.37 -3.20
N PRO A 11 29.22 -28.74 -3.19
CA PRO A 11 29.69 -27.42 -2.71
C PRO A 11 30.27 -26.50 -3.83
N GLY A 12 30.31 -25.16 -3.65
CA GLY A 12 31.15 -24.28 -4.50
C GLY A 12 30.78 -22.78 -4.56
N ARG A 13 31.59 -21.92 -3.92
CA ARG A 13 31.57 -20.44 -4.02
C ARG A 13 32.43 -20.00 -5.21
N PRO A 14 31.93 -19.13 -6.13
CA PRO A 14 32.45 -17.76 -6.21
C PRO A 14 31.38 -16.72 -6.66
N ALA A 15 31.41 -15.44 -6.29
CA ALA A 15 32.32 -14.71 -5.42
C ALA A 15 31.53 -13.65 -4.64
N GLU A 16 31.96 -13.40 -3.40
CA GLU A 16 31.41 -12.39 -2.51
C GLU A 16 32.51 -11.37 -2.23
N PRO A 17 32.38 -10.10 -2.64
CA PRO A 17 33.39 -9.08 -2.38
C PRO A 17 33.36 -8.60 -0.92
N GLU A 18 33.91 -9.40 0.00
CA GLU A 18 34.17 -8.94 1.37
C GLU A 18 35.33 -7.92 1.39
N ARG A 19 34.99 -6.70 1.81
CA ARG A 19 35.87 -5.56 2.12
C ARG A 19 36.71 -5.89 3.38
N PRO A 20 38.05 -5.66 3.39
CA PRO A 20 38.63 -4.36 3.81
C PRO A 20 39.96 -4.02 3.06
N THR A 21 40.75 -2.93 3.25
CA THR A 21 40.76 -1.77 4.19
C THR A 21 41.54 -0.59 3.53
N THR A 22 41.42 0.65 4.05
CA THR A 22 42.35 1.83 3.86
C THR A 22 42.54 2.37 2.41
N SER A 23 42.64 3.68 2.10
CA SER A 23 42.89 4.91 2.89
C SER A 23 42.12 6.14 2.33
N THR A 24 41.92 7.15 3.19
CA THR A 24 41.33 8.48 2.89
C THR A 24 42.22 9.35 1.97
N PRO A 25 41.63 10.28 1.19
CA PRO A 25 41.85 11.70 1.51
C PRO A 25 40.55 12.55 1.49
N SER A 26 40.64 13.78 2.03
CA SER A 26 39.52 14.53 2.61
C SER A 26 38.71 15.45 1.67
N ALA A 27 37.40 15.55 1.99
CA ALA A 27 36.52 16.75 1.90
C ALA A 27 36.14 17.34 0.51
N PRO A 28 35.08 18.20 0.44
CA PRO A 28 33.90 18.33 1.29
C PRO A 28 32.58 18.00 0.54
N ALA A 29 31.45 17.94 1.26
CA ALA A 29 30.14 17.64 0.67
C ALA A 29 29.56 18.82 -0.14
N MET A 30 29.06 18.54 -1.35
CA MET A 30 28.04 19.33 -2.04
C MET A 30 27.05 18.42 -2.78
N SER A 31 25.76 18.56 -2.47
CA SER A 31 24.69 17.74 -3.02
C SER A 31 24.33 18.15 -4.46
N PRO A 32 24.03 17.21 -5.37
CA PRO A 32 23.05 17.48 -6.42
C PRO A 32 21.65 17.51 -5.77
N SER A 33 21.08 18.69 -5.65
CA SER A 33 19.70 18.86 -5.19
C SER A 33 18.71 18.36 -6.24
N GLU A 34 18.06 17.22 -5.99
CA GLU A 34 16.93 16.72 -6.78
C GLU A 34 15.61 17.43 -6.37
N PRO A 35 14.93 18.15 -7.29
CA PRO A 35 13.59 18.66 -7.07
C PRO A 35 12.52 17.74 -7.70
N PRO A 36 11.26 17.90 -7.28
CA PRO A 36 10.72 17.42 -6.01
C PRO A 36 10.16 15.99 -6.16
N SER A 37 10.33 15.13 -5.14
CA SER A 37 9.53 13.91 -5.08
C SER A 37 8.07 14.27 -4.83
N ALA A 38 7.25 14.19 -5.88
CA ALA A 38 5.80 14.33 -5.79
C ALA A 38 5.26 13.37 -4.71
N PRO A 39 4.23 13.77 -3.93
CA PRO A 39 3.65 12.90 -2.92
C PRO A 39 3.11 11.64 -3.60
N ARG A 40 3.78 10.50 -3.36
CA ARG A 40 3.27 9.20 -3.79
C ARG A 40 1.87 9.05 -3.20
N PRO A 41 0.84 8.72 -4.00
CA PRO A 41 -0.49 8.51 -3.45
C PRO A 41 -0.39 7.39 -2.42
N VAL A 42 -0.72 7.71 -1.17
CA VAL A 42 -0.83 6.71 -0.12
C VAL A 42 -1.87 5.70 -0.57
N THR A 43 -1.45 4.45 -0.76
CA THR A 43 -2.36 3.35 -1.03
C THR A 43 -3.13 3.07 0.25
N THR A 44 -4.20 3.82 0.47
CA THR A 44 -5.21 3.50 1.48
C THR A 44 -5.76 2.13 1.15
N THR A 45 -5.38 1.14 1.94
CA THR A 45 -5.67 -0.28 1.69
C THR A 45 -7.17 -0.46 1.54
N THR A 46 -7.64 -0.80 0.33
CA THR A 46 -9.07 -0.98 0.00
C THR A 46 -9.71 -2.20 0.67
N ALA A 47 -9.02 -2.82 1.64
CA ALA A 47 -9.50 -3.96 2.42
C ALA A 47 -10.47 -3.55 3.54
N ASP A 48 -10.46 -2.28 3.97
CA ASP A 48 -11.26 -1.74 5.07
C ASP A 48 -12.29 -0.69 4.56
N GLN A 49 -12.97 -1.02 3.46
CA GLN A 49 -13.90 -0.09 2.80
C GLN A 49 -15.16 -0.78 2.26
N ALA A 50 -16.28 -0.61 2.96
CA ALA A 50 -17.62 -0.93 2.46
C ALA A 50 -17.95 -0.20 1.14
N THR A 51 -18.75 -0.84 0.28
CA THR A 51 -19.14 -0.31 -1.03
C THR A 51 -20.65 -0.45 -1.27
N ILE A 52 -21.33 0.66 -1.55
CA ILE A 52 -22.72 0.69 -2.00
C ILE A 52 -22.74 0.74 -3.53
N GLY A 53 -23.12 -0.36 -4.18
CA GLY A 53 -23.14 -0.45 -5.65
C GLY A 53 -24.27 0.36 -6.32
N LYS A 54 -24.11 0.68 -7.61
CA LYS A 54 -25.01 1.55 -8.41
C LYS A 54 -26.50 1.26 -8.29
N SER A 55 -26.86 -0.03 -8.25
CA SER A 55 -28.26 -0.48 -8.20
C SER A 55 -28.91 -0.40 -6.82
N LEU A 56 -28.15 -0.04 -5.77
CA LEU A 56 -28.66 0.05 -4.41
C LEU A 56 -29.13 1.48 -4.08
N VAL A 57 -30.29 1.55 -3.42
CA VAL A 57 -30.86 2.78 -2.87
C VAL A 57 -31.09 2.58 -1.38
N ILE A 58 -30.38 3.32 -0.54
CA ILE A 58 -30.57 3.32 0.91
C ILE A 58 -31.40 4.54 1.32
N LYS A 59 -32.34 4.33 2.24
CA LYS A 59 -33.19 5.38 2.84
C LYS A 59 -33.11 5.29 4.36
N GLY A 60 -32.90 6.42 5.04
CA GLY A 60 -32.78 6.48 6.49
C GLY A 60 -31.38 6.88 6.94
N GLU A 61 -30.72 6.04 7.75
CA GLU A 61 -29.41 6.33 8.32
C GLU A 61 -28.38 5.24 7.98
N VAL A 62 -27.12 5.65 7.83
CA VAL A 62 -25.96 4.78 7.62
C VAL A 62 -24.94 5.08 8.71
N THR A 63 -24.64 4.10 9.55
CA THR A 63 -23.65 4.20 10.63
C THR A 63 -22.59 3.12 10.48
N GLY A 64 -21.35 3.42 10.88
CA GLY A 64 -20.23 2.47 10.75
C GLY A 64 -18.90 2.97 11.31
N SER A 65 -17.97 2.05 11.48
CA SER A 65 -16.59 2.27 11.93
C SER A 65 -15.54 2.05 10.83
N GLU A 66 -15.99 1.86 9.59
CA GLU A 66 -15.16 1.61 8.40
C GLU A 66 -15.41 2.69 7.33
N SER A 67 -14.55 2.77 6.32
CA SER A 67 -14.70 3.75 5.25
C SER A 67 -15.79 3.30 4.25
N LEU A 68 -16.51 4.24 3.65
CA LEU A 68 -17.63 3.93 2.76
C LEU A 68 -17.43 4.53 1.37
N TYR A 69 -17.57 3.72 0.33
CA TYR A 69 -17.65 4.18 -1.07
C TYR A 69 -19.08 4.03 -1.60
N ILE A 70 -19.63 5.10 -2.17
CA ILE A 70 -21.03 5.18 -2.63
C ILE A 70 -21.07 5.35 -4.14
N ASP A 71 -21.36 4.28 -4.86
CA ASP A 71 -21.61 4.26 -6.31
C ASP A 71 -23.12 4.31 -6.64
N GLY A 72 -23.98 4.00 -5.66
CA GLY A 72 -25.45 4.08 -5.72
C GLY A 72 -26.04 5.35 -5.10
N ARG A 73 -27.26 5.26 -4.55
CA ARG A 73 -27.99 6.39 -3.94
C ARG A 73 -28.21 6.19 -2.44
N VAL A 74 -27.98 7.23 -1.65
CA VAL A 74 -28.29 7.28 -0.21
C VAL A 74 -29.14 8.51 0.07
N GLU A 75 -30.29 8.34 0.72
CA GLU A 75 -31.22 9.41 1.07
C GLU A 75 -31.42 9.44 2.60
N GLY A 76 -30.77 10.42 3.25
CA GLY A 76 -30.83 10.63 4.69
C GLY A 76 -29.44 10.92 5.27
N SER A 77 -29.14 10.35 6.44
CA SER A 77 -27.96 10.69 7.25
C SER A 77 -26.85 9.65 7.15
N ILE A 78 -25.59 10.09 7.08
CA ILE A 78 -24.41 9.22 7.11
C ILE A 78 -23.52 9.65 8.28
N ASN A 79 -23.16 8.73 9.17
CA ASN A 79 -22.32 8.99 10.33
C ASN A 79 -21.23 7.91 10.45
N LEU A 80 -19.99 8.27 10.08
CA LEU A 80 -18.82 7.40 10.13
C LEU A 80 -17.77 8.03 11.05
N SER A 81 -17.66 7.53 12.27
CA SER A 81 -16.84 8.12 13.33
C SER A 81 -15.33 8.00 13.05
N GLY A 82 -14.73 9.07 12.50
CA GLY A 82 -13.31 9.11 12.14
C GLY A 82 -12.98 8.52 10.77
N ASN A 83 -13.99 8.05 10.03
CA ASN A 83 -13.83 7.37 8.74
C ASN A 83 -14.36 8.23 7.58
N ARG A 84 -13.96 7.86 6.35
CA ARG A 84 -14.23 8.67 5.15
C ARG A 84 -15.40 8.12 4.34
N VAL A 85 -16.24 9.03 3.86
CA VAL A 85 -17.16 8.78 2.74
C VAL A 85 -16.48 9.21 1.44
N THR A 86 -16.51 8.32 0.44
CA THR A 86 -16.12 8.61 -0.95
C THR A 86 -17.33 8.40 -1.84
N VAL A 87 -17.60 9.32 -2.75
CA VAL A 87 -18.72 9.20 -3.71
C VAL A 87 -18.15 8.89 -5.09
N GLY A 88 -18.72 7.87 -5.73
CA GLY A 88 -18.36 7.42 -7.06
C GLY A 88 -18.80 8.39 -8.16
N ARG A 89 -18.33 8.13 -9.38
CA ARG A 89 -18.76 8.87 -10.56
C ARG A 89 -20.05 8.24 -11.07
N ASN A 90 -21.09 9.06 -11.22
CA ASN A 90 -22.39 8.64 -11.78
C ASN A 90 -22.17 8.03 -13.18
#